data_AF-A0A8H3FZR7-F1
#
_entry.id   AF-A0A8H3FZR7-F1
#
_cell.length_a   1.000
_cell.length_b   1.000
_cell.length_c   1.000
_cell.angle_alpha   90.00
_cell.angle_beta   90.00
_cell.angle_gamma   90.00
#
_symmetry.space_group_name_H-M   'P 1'
#
loop_
_entity.id
_entity.type
_entity.pdbx_description
1 polymer ?
#
loop_
_entity_poly.entity_id
_entity_poly.type
_entity_poly.pdbx_seq_one_letter_code
_entity_poly.pdbx_strand_id
1 'polypeptide(L)'
;MSLISTLTPAQLSTYPLHAPPDGVQSNFSSTAENNNKPMIGVTSFVLALMLIFYSNRMYTKACIVRRFSWDDLTITLAFIGSIVLYVSCIWGALRGRIGYHNWDVNIAQSTRMSFMIPVFLGNCMPPLIYLFLKNTFFIMYLYIFGPLRWLRLCAYVGAAITTAFYTGMTVASFVIASPRPGETWAEHLYGKEIRKSIDLPIPTSSFGVVIDLVILVLPITAVMQLQLPTRRKIGVILVFMTGSLACIFSILNIPFRNIELRSLEDSNWENTTVNIVTLLEMFIGVICACAPSAARSYNYHFQHIGAVKIFILSHLSKTGITSKHSKASLLSRKAGSQPEYPSDTDVYQGPDYAGRAPNKSIRTFIHSDKPHDLENDGIHLTFEMQNHSTPANHSEHETLSSLEPVVTRR
;
A
#
# COMPACT_ATOMS: atom_id res chain seq x y z
N MET A 1 -29.91 29.30 -26.06
CA MET A 1 -28.49 29.34 -26.46
C MET A 1 -28.12 30.58 -27.25
N SER A 2 -28.89 31.02 -28.28
CA SER A 2 -28.69 32.34 -28.92
C SER A 2 -28.89 33.54 -27.98
N LEU A 3 -29.62 33.35 -26.86
CA LEU A 3 -29.84 34.38 -25.86
C LEU A 3 -28.62 34.65 -24.97
N ILE A 4 -27.84 33.63 -24.59
CA ILE A 4 -26.72 33.78 -23.62
C ILE A 4 -25.56 34.59 -24.22
N SER A 5 -25.29 34.41 -25.52
CA SER A 5 -24.28 35.17 -26.27
C SER A 5 -24.71 36.60 -26.61
N THR A 6 -26.01 36.92 -26.52
CA THR A 6 -26.55 38.28 -26.79
C THR A 6 -26.80 39.10 -25.52
N LEU A 7 -26.74 38.48 -24.34
CA LEU A 7 -27.02 39.14 -23.06
C LEU A 7 -25.78 39.86 -22.54
N THR A 8 -25.98 41.06 -22.02
CA THR A 8 -24.89 41.82 -21.38
C THR A 8 -24.44 41.13 -20.08
N PRO A 9 -23.18 41.32 -19.63
CA PRO A 9 -22.69 40.74 -18.36
C PRO A 9 -23.56 41.10 -17.15
N ALA A 10 -24.22 42.26 -17.18
CA ALA A 10 -25.17 42.68 -16.14
C ALA A 10 -26.44 41.83 -16.13
N GLN A 11 -26.99 41.49 -17.30
CA GLN A 11 -28.17 40.60 -17.40
C GLN A 11 -27.83 39.15 -17.05
N LEU A 12 -26.63 38.67 -17.40
CA LEU A 12 -26.15 37.33 -17.00
C LEU A 12 -25.96 37.17 -15.48
N SER A 13 -25.85 38.29 -14.75
CA SER A 13 -25.69 38.29 -13.30
C SER A 13 -27.02 38.17 -12.54
N THR A 14 -28.14 38.40 -13.22
CA THR A 14 -29.50 38.41 -12.66
C THR A 14 -30.25 37.10 -12.86
N TYR A 15 -29.85 36.29 -13.84
CA TYR A 15 -30.48 34.99 -14.10
C TYR A 15 -29.77 33.86 -13.36
N PRO A 16 -30.52 33.00 -12.64
CA PRO A 16 -29.97 31.81 -12.01
C PRO A 16 -29.59 30.75 -13.05
N LEU A 17 -28.71 29.82 -12.67
CA LEU A 17 -28.28 28.71 -13.52
C LEU A 17 -29.43 27.74 -13.81
N HIS A 18 -30.31 27.54 -12.83
CA HIS A 18 -31.54 26.78 -12.93
C HIS A 18 -32.70 27.54 -12.26
N ALA A 19 -33.94 27.30 -12.70
CA ALA A 19 -35.10 27.86 -12.03
C ALA A 19 -35.20 27.28 -10.60
N PRO A 20 -35.51 28.12 -9.59
CA PRO A 20 -35.71 27.64 -8.24
C PRO A 20 -37.00 26.80 -8.14
N PRO A 21 -37.07 25.85 -7.18
CA PRO A 21 -38.30 25.12 -6.86
C PRO A 21 -39.45 26.06 -6.43
N ASP A 22 -40.68 25.59 -6.55
CA ASP A 22 -41.88 26.35 -6.16
C ASP A 22 -41.77 26.87 -4.72
N GLY A 23 -41.85 28.19 -4.56
CA GLY A 23 -41.80 28.86 -3.25
C GLY A 23 -40.40 29.26 -2.76
N VAL A 24 -39.32 28.94 -3.50
CA VAL A 24 -37.95 29.35 -3.17
C VAL A 24 -37.51 30.53 -4.02
N GLN A 25 -36.89 31.55 -3.41
CA GLN A 25 -36.27 32.65 -4.14
C GLN A 25 -34.75 32.45 -4.22
N SER A 26 -34.19 32.63 -5.43
CA SER A 26 -32.75 32.60 -5.67
C SER A 26 -32.00 33.61 -4.83
N ASN A 27 -30.99 33.16 -4.08
CA ASN A 27 -30.13 34.00 -3.27
C ASN A 27 -28.70 34.02 -3.83
N PHE A 28 -28.36 35.06 -4.58
CA PHE A 28 -27.02 35.23 -5.14
C PHE A 28 -26.00 35.82 -4.17
N SER A 29 -26.29 35.97 -2.88
CA SER A 29 -25.38 36.54 -1.89
C SER A 29 -24.44 35.49 -1.27
N SER A 30 -23.39 35.90 -0.55
CA SER A 30 -22.42 34.98 0.06
C SER A 30 -22.98 34.20 1.25
N THR A 31 -24.18 34.55 1.72
CA THR A 31 -24.89 33.89 2.84
C THR A 31 -25.81 32.76 2.40
N ALA A 32 -25.93 32.49 1.10
CA ALA A 32 -26.67 31.34 0.59
C ALA A 32 -26.14 30.03 1.17
N GLU A 33 -27.05 29.05 1.32
CA GLU A 33 -26.72 27.76 1.88
C GLU A 33 -25.66 27.05 1.02
N ASN A 34 -24.65 26.45 1.67
CA ASN A 34 -23.59 25.76 0.96
C ASN A 34 -23.10 24.51 1.70
N ASN A 35 -22.69 23.51 0.92
CA ASN A 35 -22.11 22.27 1.41
C ASN A 35 -20.58 22.31 1.51
N ASN A 36 -20.00 23.52 1.48
CA ASN A 36 -18.54 23.71 1.42
C ASN A 36 -17.85 23.46 2.76
N LYS A 37 -18.49 23.79 3.88
CA LYS A 37 -17.94 23.58 5.23
C LYS A 37 -17.63 22.11 5.53
N PRO A 38 -18.58 21.15 5.37
CA PRO A 38 -18.29 19.74 5.59
C PRO A 38 -17.26 19.21 4.60
N MET A 39 -17.31 19.65 3.33
CA MET A 39 -16.32 19.25 2.35
C MET A 39 -14.90 19.61 2.80
N ILE A 40 -14.64 20.88 3.12
CA ILE A 40 -13.31 21.35 3.52
C ILE A 40 -12.87 20.65 4.80
N GLY A 41 -13.73 20.59 5.83
CA GLY A 41 -13.38 20.00 7.12
C GLY A 41 -12.98 18.53 7.02
N VAL A 42 -13.85 17.70 6.43
CA VAL A 42 -13.64 16.25 6.36
C VAL A 42 -12.46 15.89 5.45
N THR A 43 -12.40 16.49 4.26
CA THR A 43 -11.33 16.17 3.30
C THR A 43 -9.95 16.64 3.78
N SER A 44 -9.86 17.80 4.46
CA SER A 44 -8.58 18.29 5.01
C SER A 44 -8.07 17.41 6.14
N PHE A 45 -8.96 16.89 7.00
CA PHE A 45 -8.57 15.97 8.07
C PHE A 45 -7.97 14.68 7.51
N VAL A 46 -8.62 14.07 6.52
CA VAL A 46 -8.14 12.82 5.91
C VAL A 46 -6.89 13.06 5.04
N LEU A 47 -6.79 14.22 4.40
CA LEU A 47 -5.56 14.65 3.70
C LEU A 47 -4.36 14.69 4.66
N ALA A 48 -4.52 15.24 5.87
CA ALA A 48 -3.46 15.27 6.86
C ALA A 48 -2.99 13.86 7.24
N LEU A 49 -3.92 12.92 7.43
CA LEU A 49 -3.59 11.51 7.65
C LEU A 49 -2.85 10.89 6.46
N MET A 50 -3.32 11.16 5.24
CA MET A 50 -2.66 10.68 4.02
C MET A 50 -1.21 11.17 3.92
N LEU A 51 -0.97 12.46 4.20
CA LEU A 51 0.38 13.04 4.19
C LEU A 51 1.32 12.36 5.17
N ILE A 52 0.85 12.04 6.38
CA ILE A 52 1.65 11.34 7.39
C ILE A 52 2.04 9.93 6.91
N PHE A 53 1.08 9.16 6.40
CA PHE A 53 1.33 7.79 5.92
C PHE A 53 2.23 7.77 4.68
N TYR A 54 2.01 8.67 3.74
CA TYR A 54 2.83 8.80 2.54
C TYR A 54 4.27 9.22 2.87
N SER A 55 4.44 10.20 3.76
CA SER A 55 5.76 10.64 4.22
C SER A 55 6.53 9.51 4.91
N ASN A 56 5.86 8.72 5.76
CA ASN A 56 6.47 7.55 6.39
C ASN A 56 6.89 6.51 5.34
N ARG A 57 6.07 6.28 4.30
CA ARG A 57 6.44 5.40 3.19
C ARG A 57 7.70 5.89 2.46
N MET A 58 7.75 7.17 2.10
CA MET A 58 8.91 7.75 1.42
C MET A 58 10.17 7.66 2.29
N TYR A 59 10.07 7.99 3.59
CA TYR A 59 11.16 7.83 4.56
C TYR A 59 11.65 6.37 4.63
N THR A 60 10.73 5.41 4.73
CA THR A 60 11.07 3.98 4.79
C THR A 60 11.81 3.53 3.54
N LYS A 61 11.40 3.98 2.36
CA LYS A 61 12.01 3.59 1.09
C LYS A 61 13.35 4.28 0.84
N ALA A 62 13.46 5.56 1.19
CA ALA A 62 14.68 6.34 1.02
C ALA A 62 15.76 5.99 2.05
N CYS A 63 15.41 5.89 3.34
CA CYS A 63 16.38 5.76 4.43
C CYS A 63 16.61 4.31 4.88
N ILE A 64 15.55 3.50 4.98
CA ILE A 64 15.62 2.14 5.55
C ILE A 64 15.89 1.10 4.48
N VAL A 65 15.06 1.04 3.44
CA VAL A 65 15.13 0.01 2.38
C VAL A 65 16.14 0.37 1.29
N ARG A 66 16.34 1.68 1.04
CA ARG A 66 17.24 2.25 0.02
C ARG A 66 17.02 1.65 -1.38
N ARG A 67 15.78 1.34 -1.72
CA ARG A 67 15.40 0.79 -3.03
C ARG A 67 14.02 1.29 -3.45
N PHE A 68 13.96 1.97 -4.59
CA PHE A 68 12.73 2.38 -5.23
C PHE A 68 12.15 1.24 -6.06
N SER A 69 10.83 1.05 -5.96
CA SER A 69 10.07 0.05 -6.71
C SER A 69 9.07 0.75 -7.63
N TRP A 70 8.59 0.10 -8.69
CA TRP A 70 7.58 0.67 -9.59
C TRP A 70 6.29 1.08 -8.86
N ASP A 71 5.94 0.34 -7.82
CA ASP A 71 4.86 0.64 -6.87
C ASP A 71 5.01 2.03 -6.21
N ASP A 72 6.25 2.47 -5.94
CA ASP A 72 6.52 3.78 -5.36
C ASP A 72 6.28 4.91 -6.39
N LEU A 73 6.51 4.65 -7.68
CA LEU A 73 6.26 5.61 -8.74
C LEU A 73 4.76 5.79 -8.97
N THR A 74 4.00 4.70 -9.08
CA THR A 74 2.56 4.77 -9.33
C THR A 74 1.81 5.39 -8.15
N ILE A 75 2.19 5.09 -6.90
CA ILE A 75 1.56 5.71 -5.73
C ILE A 75 1.90 7.20 -5.62
N THR A 76 3.11 7.61 -6.01
CA THR A 76 3.52 9.02 -6.04
C THR A 76 2.69 9.80 -7.05
N LEU A 77 2.45 9.23 -8.24
CA LEU A 77 1.58 9.85 -9.25
C LEU A 77 0.13 9.96 -8.76
N ALA A 78 -0.40 8.91 -8.13
CA ALA A 78 -1.74 8.96 -7.54
C ALA A 78 -1.84 10.01 -6.42
N PHE A 79 -0.83 10.12 -5.57
CA PHE A 79 -0.74 11.12 -4.51
C PHE A 79 -0.73 12.55 -5.07
N ILE A 80 0.14 12.84 -6.03
CA ILE A 80 0.21 14.16 -6.68
C ILE A 80 -1.14 14.50 -7.33
N GLY A 81 -1.72 13.57 -8.08
CA GLY A 81 -3.03 13.76 -8.71
C GLY A 81 -4.14 14.03 -7.69
N SER A 82 -4.16 13.30 -6.58
CA SER A 82 -5.16 13.51 -5.51
C SER A 82 -5.03 14.88 -4.83
N ILE A 83 -3.80 15.40 -4.68
CA ILE A 83 -3.56 16.75 -4.15
C ILE A 83 -4.03 17.81 -5.15
N VAL A 84 -3.71 17.64 -6.44
CA VAL A 84 -4.14 18.58 -7.48
C VAL A 84 -5.67 18.65 -7.52
N LEU A 85 -6.35 17.51 -7.48
CA LEU A 85 -7.81 17.45 -7.42
C LEU A 85 -8.34 18.13 -6.16
N TYR A 86 -7.80 17.83 -4.98
CA TYR A 86 -8.20 18.47 -3.73
C TYR A 86 -8.06 19.99 -3.77
N VAL A 87 -6.89 20.50 -4.18
CA VAL A 87 -6.65 21.95 -4.30
C VAL A 87 -7.64 22.58 -5.27
N SER A 88 -7.96 21.92 -6.38
CA SER A 88 -8.96 22.41 -7.33
C SER A 88 -10.36 22.48 -6.72
N CYS A 89 -10.79 21.46 -5.95
CA CYS A 89 -12.08 21.45 -5.27
C CYS A 89 -12.18 22.57 -4.22
N ILE A 90 -11.13 22.77 -3.41
CA ILE A 90 -11.09 23.85 -2.41
C ILE A 90 -11.14 25.23 -3.09
N TRP A 91 -10.40 25.39 -4.19
CA TRP A 91 -10.41 26.65 -4.94
C TRP A 91 -11.80 26.95 -5.53
N GLY A 92 -12.47 25.93 -6.07
CA GLY A 92 -13.84 26.04 -6.56
C GLY A 92 -14.88 26.32 -5.48
N ALA A 93 -14.71 25.73 -4.29
CA ALA A 93 -15.58 25.97 -3.15
C ALA A 93 -15.46 27.40 -2.60
N LEU A 94 -14.22 27.90 -2.48
CA LEU A 94 -13.95 29.22 -1.89
C LEU A 94 -14.20 30.37 -2.86
N ARG A 95 -13.92 30.18 -4.16
CA ARG A 95 -13.97 31.27 -5.17
C ARG A 95 -14.94 31.02 -6.31
N GLY A 96 -15.24 29.77 -6.62
CA GLY A 96 -16.07 29.35 -7.75
C GLY A 96 -17.56 29.24 -7.45
N ARG A 97 -17.98 29.34 -6.18
CA ARG A 97 -19.38 29.03 -5.76
C ARG A 97 -19.82 27.61 -6.12
N ILE A 98 -18.88 26.67 -6.11
CA ILE A 98 -19.20 25.23 -6.09
C ILE A 98 -19.83 24.89 -4.74
N GLY A 99 -20.78 23.96 -4.72
CA GLY A 99 -21.48 23.52 -3.51
C GLY A 99 -22.59 24.43 -3.00
N TYR A 100 -23.02 25.38 -3.83
CA TYR A 100 -24.28 26.11 -3.69
C TYR A 100 -25.34 25.45 -4.58
N HIS A 101 -26.62 25.64 -4.24
CA HIS A 101 -27.69 25.22 -5.13
C HIS A 101 -27.59 25.90 -6.49
N ASN A 102 -27.94 25.20 -7.57
CA ASN A 102 -27.85 25.76 -8.92
C ASN A 102 -28.69 27.04 -9.10
N TRP A 103 -29.82 27.16 -8.39
CA TRP A 103 -30.64 28.36 -8.42
C TRP A 103 -30.06 29.54 -7.62
N ASP A 104 -29.02 29.33 -6.82
CA ASP A 104 -28.29 30.37 -6.07
C ASP A 104 -26.98 30.80 -6.78
N VAL A 105 -26.67 30.17 -7.90
CA VAL A 105 -25.52 30.50 -8.76
C VAL A 105 -26.00 31.22 -10.00
N ASN A 106 -25.39 32.37 -10.33
CA ASN A 106 -25.72 33.08 -11.57
C ASN A 106 -24.84 32.62 -12.75
N ILE A 107 -25.33 32.83 -13.97
CA ILE A 107 -24.65 32.41 -15.21
C ILE A 107 -23.30 33.13 -15.38
N ALA A 108 -23.20 34.38 -14.94
CA ALA A 108 -21.95 35.13 -14.96
C ALA A 108 -20.86 34.55 -14.03
N GLN A 109 -21.25 33.92 -12.92
CA GLN A 109 -20.33 33.27 -11.97
C GLN A 109 -19.91 31.90 -12.44
N SER A 110 -20.82 31.16 -13.05
CA SER A 110 -20.54 29.83 -13.59
C SER A 110 -19.64 29.87 -14.83
N THR A 111 -19.55 31.01 -15.52
CA THR A 111 -18.61 31.25 -16.63
C THR A 111 -17.20 31.69 -16.15
N ARG A 112 -16.99 31.87 -14.84
CA ARG A 112 -15.66 32.24 -14.32
C ARG A 112 -14.74 31.03 -14.33
N MET A 113 -13.46 31.27 -14.59
CA MET A 113 -12.40 30.25 -14.46
C MET A 113 -12.42 29.54 -13.10
N SER A 114 -12.78 30.27 -12.03
CA SER A 114 -12.95 29.74 -10.67
C SER A 114 -13.97 28.61 -10.54
N PHE A 115 -14.95 28.54 -11.44
CA PHE A 115 -15.95 27.47 -11.51
C PHE A 115 -15.57 26.41 -12.55
N MET A 116 -15.12 26.85 -13.73
CA MET A 116 -14.90 25.95 -14.88
C MET A 116 -13.71 25.00 -14.69
N ILE A 117 -12.59 25.49 -14.12
CA ILE A 117 -11.38 24.66 -13.96
C ILE A 117 -11.62 23.51 -12.96
N PRO A 118 -12.20 23.73 -11.76
CA PRO A 118 -12.50 22.63 -10.84
C PRO A 118 -13.51 21.64 -11.41
N VAL A 119 -14.52 22.10 -12.14
CA VAL A 119 -15.49 21.19 -12.80
C VAL A 119 -14.79 20.34 -13.86
N PHE A 120 -13.91 20.94 -14.67
CA PHE A 120 -13.13 20.20 -15.67
C PHE A 120 -12.18 19.18 -15.01
N LEU A 121 -11.40 19.60 -14.02
CA LEU A 121 -10.48 18.70 -13.31
C LEU A 121 -11.22 17.60 -12.54
N GLY A 122 -12.38 17.90 -11.95
CA GLY A 122 -13.24 16.95 -11.27
C GLY A 122 -13.78 15.85 -12.17
N ASN A 123 -13.92 16.10 -13.48
CA ASN A 123 -14.34 15.07 -14.44
C ASN A 123 -13.15 14.29 -15.04
N CYS A 124 -12.03 14.96 -15.28
CA CYS A 124 -10.89 14.39 -16.00
C CYS A 124 -9.89 13.65 -15.09
N MET A 125 -9.62 14.19 -13.90
CA MET A 125 -8.57 13.67 -13.02
C MET A 125 -8.92 12.37 -12.29
N PRO A 126 -10.17 12.15 -11.80
CA PRO A 126 -10.48 10.92 -11.07
C PRO A 126 -10.13 9.61 -11.78
N PRO A 127 -10.52 9.35 -13.05
CA PRO A 127 -10.17 8.09 -13.72
C PRO A 127 -8.65 7.91 -13.85
N LEU A 128 -7.90 9.00 -14.05
CA LEU A 128 -6.43 8.97 -14.10
C LEU A 128 -5.82 8.64 -12.72
N ILE A 129 -6.36 9.19 -11.64
CA ILE A 129 -5.88 8.89 -10.27
C ILE A 129 -6.19 7.43 -9.92
N TYR A 130 -7.40 6.95 -10.20
CA TYR A 130 -7.79 5.56 -9.96
C TYR A 130 -6.95 4.57 -10.74
N LEU A 131 -6.54 4.90 -11.98
CA LEU A 131 -5.62 4.11 -12.78
C LEU A 131 -4.32 3.82 -12.00
N PHE A 132 -3.64 4.87 -11.53
CA PHE A 132 -2.38 4.72 -10.83
C PHE A 132 -2.56 4.08 -9.44
N LEU A 133 -3.63 4.44 -8.74
CA LEU A 133 -3.93 3.91 -7.42
C LEU A 133 -4.21 2.40 -7.44
N LYS A 134 -5.05 1.93 -8.35
CA LYS A 134 -5.39 0.50 -8.46
C LYS A 134 -4.21 -0.32 -8.97
N ASN A 135 -3.45 0.20 -9.93
CA ASN A 135 -2.22 -0.46 -10.40
C ASN A 135 -1.15 -0.60 -9.31
N THR A 136 -1.05 0.35 -8.38
CA THR A 136 -0.17 0.25 -7.20
C THR A 136 -0.44 -1.05 -6.42
N PHE A 137 -1.71 -1.36 -6.13
CA PHE A 137 -2.05 -2.61 -5.41
C PHE A 137 -1.64 -3.87 -6.17
N PHE A 138 -1.87 -3.93 -7.49
CA PHE A 138 -1.44 -5.07 -8.29
C PHE A 138 0.08 -5.24 -8.30
N ILE A 139 0.84 -4.15 -8.45
CA ILE A 139 2.31 -4.19 -8.41
C ILE A 139 2.79 -4.62 -7.02
N MET A 140 2.17 -4.10 -5.94
CA MET A 140 2.46 -4.51 -4.58
C MET A 140 2.24 -6.02 -4.38
N TYR A 141 1.16 -6.59 -4.92
CA TYR A 141 0.89 -8.04 -4.85
C TYR A 141 1.90 -8.86 -5.63
N LEU A 142 2.36 -8.41 -6.80
CA LEU A 142 3.43 -9.07 -7.56
C LEU A 142 4.72 -9.16 -6.75
N TYR A 143 5.05 -8.14 -5.95
CA TYR A 143 6.23 -8.16 -5.08
C TYR A 143 6.06 -9.05 -3.84
N ILE A 144 4.90 -9.01 -3.18
CA ILE A 144 4.66 -9.75 -1.94
C ILE A 144 4.50 -11.25 -2.20
N PHE A 145 3.73 -11.60 -3.24
CA PHE A 145 3.31 -12.96 -3.54
C PHE A 145 3.97 -13.51 -4.81
N GLY A 146 5.10 -12.92 -5.22
CA GLY A 146 5.87 -13.35 -6.39
C GLY A 146 6.01 -14.86 -6.57
N PRO A 147 6.21 -15.70 -5.53
CA PRO A 147 6.33 -17.15 -5.68
C PRO A 147 5.08 -17.86 -6.24
N LEU A 148 3.87 -17.31 -6.06
CA LEU A 148 2.61 -17.94 -6.48
C LEU A 148 2.30 -17.61 -7.95
N ARG A 149 2.51 -18.58 -8.84
CA ARG A 149 2.33 -18.39 -10.31
C ARG A 149 0.91 -17.98 -10.71
N TRP A 150 -0.10 -18.61 -10.12
CA TRP A 150 -1.51 -18.31 -10.41
C TRP A 150 -1.87 -16.88 -9.97
N LEU A 151 -1.45 -16.48 -8.78
CA LEU A 151 -1.69 -15.13 -8.27
C LEU A 151 -0.98 -14.06 -9.10
N ARG A 152 0.24 -14.37 -9.54
CA ARG A 152 1.01 -13.50 -10.44
C ARG A 152 0.27 -13.29 -11.76
N LEU A 153 -0.29 -14.35 -12.34
CA LEU A 153 -1.11 -14.25 -13.56
C LEU A 153 -2.36 -13.39 -13.31
N CYS A 154 -3.09 -13.64 -12.23
CA CYS A 154 -4.26 -12.84 -11.86
C CYS A 154 -3.92 -11.36 -11.67
N ALA A 155 -2.77 -11.04 -11.04
CA ALA A 155 -2.33 -9.67 -10.83
C ALA A 155 -1.94 -8.97 -12.14
N TYR A 156 -1.26 -9.66 -13.06
CA TYR A 156 -0.96 -9.08 -14.39
C TYR A 156 -2.22 -8.87 -15.22
N VAL A 157 -3.13 -9.84 -15.25
CA VAL A 157 -4.40 -9.74 -15.97
C VAL A 157 -5.25 -8.61 -15.37
N GLY A 158 -5.37 -8.57 -14.04
CA GLY A 158 -6.09 -7.51 -13.32
C GLY A 158 -5.52 -6.12 -13.59
N ALA A 159 -4.19 -5.96 -13.55
CA ALA A 159 -3.52 -4.70 -13.89
C ALA A 159 -3.75 -4.30 -15.36
N ALA A 160 -3.68 -5.25 -16.29
CA ALA A 160 -3.91 -4.98 -17.71
C ALA A 160 -5.35 -4.53 -17.99
N ILE A 161 -6.34 -5.24 -17.45
CA ILE A 161 -7.77 -4.89 -17.61
C ILE A 161 -8.05 -3.53 -16.96
N THR A 162 -7.55 -3.31 -15.73
CA THR A 162 -7.69 -2.02 -15.02
C THR A 162 -7.06 -0.90 -15.83
N THR A 163 -5.87 -1.12 -16.38
CA THR A 163 -5.17 -0.12 -17.20
C THR A 163 -5.94 0.21 -18.46
N ALA A 164 -6.35 -0.80 -19.22
CA ALA A 164 -7.12 -0.60 -20.45
C ALA A 164 -8.43 0.16 -20.20
N PHE A 165 -9.17 -0.23 -19.16
CA PHE A 165 -10.44 0.41 -18.82
C PHE A 165 -10.24 1.86 -18.39
N TYR A 166 -9.40 2.11 -17.38
CA TYR A 166 -9.24 3.47 -16.86
C TYR A 166 -8.54 4.41 -17.85
N THR A 167 -7.59 3.94 -18.65
CA THR A 167 -7.03 4.75 -19.73
C THR A 167 -8.11 5.13 -20.76
N GLY A 168 -8.98 4.19 -21.14
CA GLY A 168 -10.13 4.48 -22.01
C GLY A 168 -11.07 5.52 -21.41
N MET A 169 -11.42 5.36 -20.12
CA MET A 169 -12.28 6.33 -19.41
C MET A 169 -11.61 7.70 -19.28
N THR A 170 -10.30 7.75 -19.01
CA THR A 170 -9.55 9.02 -18.97
C THR A 170 -9.62 9.72 -20.32
N VAL A 171 -9.30 9.02 -21.42
CA VAL A 171 -9.36 9.61 -22.77
C VAL A 171 -10.78 10.10 -23.07
N ALA A 172 -11.80 9.30 -22.76
CA ALA A 172 -13.19 9.68 -22.95
C ALA A 172 -13.57 10.93 -22.12
N SER A 173 -13.17 11.00 -20.85
CA SER A 173 -13.37 12.18 -20.00
C SER A 173 -12.70 13.42 -20.58
N PHE A 174 -11.46 13.33 -21.05
CA PHE A 174 -10.76 14.47 -21.65
C PHE A 174 -11.42 14.93 -22.95
N VAL A 175 -11.87 14.00 -23.80
CA VAL A 175 -12.55 14.33 -25.07
C VAL A 175 -13.93 14.93 -24.83
N ILE A 176 -14.70 14.41 -23.87
CA ILE A 176 -16.06 14.89 -23.59
C ILE A 176 -16.02 16.21 -22.79
N ALA A 177 -15.04 16.41 -21.91
CA ALA A 177 -14.93 17.63 -21.11
C ALA A 177 -14.22 18.80 -21.82
N SER A 178 -13.56 18.57 -22.96
CA SER A 178 -12.89 19.63 -23.73
C SER A 178 -13.78 20.21 -24.83
N PRO A 179 -13.75 21.54 -25.05
CA PRO A 179 -14.55 22.19 -26.08
C PRO A 179 -14.11 21.75 -27.47
N ARG A 180 -15.09 21.59 -28.37
CA ARG A 180 -14.82 21.27 -29.77
C ARG A 180 -14.24 22.49 -30.51
N PRO A 181 -13.49 22.28 -31.61
CA PRO A 181 -12.98 23.38 -32.41
C PRO A 181 -14.10 24.33 -32.84
N GLY A 182 -14.03 25.59 -32.40
CA GLY A 182 -15.03 26.63 -32.69
C GLY A 182 -16.07 26.88 -31.57
N GLU A 183 -16.04 26.12 -30.48
CA GLU A 183 -16.92 26.29 -29.32
C GLU A 183 -16.16 26.94 -28.16
N THR A 184 -16.80 27.89 -27.45
CA THR A 184 -16.23 28.46 -26.23
C THR A 184 -16.39 27.48 -25.06
N TRP A 185 -15.52 27.60 -24.05
CA TRP A 185 -15.64 26.78 -22.84
C TRP A 185 -17.01 26.91 -22.16
N ALA A 186 -17.62 28.10 -22.23
CA ALA A 186 -18.95 28.35 -21.65
C ALA A 186 -20.03 27.60 -22.44
N GLU A 187 -19.97 27.67 -23.77
CA GLU A 187 -20.91 26.93 -24.64
C GLU A 187 -20.78 25.42 -24.45
N HIS A 188 -19.56 24.90 -24.31
CA HIS A 188 -19.31 23.47 -24.09
C HIS A 188 -19.86 22.98 -22.75
N LEU A 189 -19.64 23.75 -21.68
CA LEU A 189 -20.16 23.43 -20.35
C LEU A 189 -21.68 23.54 -20.22
N TYR A 190 -22.36 24.24 -21.15
CA TYR A 190 -23.83 24.33 -21.21
C TYR A 190 -24.43 23.61 -22.41
N GLY A 191 -23.60 22.90 -23.18
CA GLY A 191 -23.96 22.22 -24.42
C GLY A 191 -24.74 20.92 -24.20
N LYS A 192 -25.15 20.30 -25.31
CA LYS A 192 -25.85 18.99 -25.29
C LYS A 192 -25.00 17.86 -24.71
N GLU A 193 -23.69 18.07 -24.57
CA GLU A 193 -22.73 17.07 -24.11
C GLU A 193 -22.61 17.00 -22.58
N ILE A 194 -23.19 17.95 -21.81
CA ILE A 194 -23.22 17.89 -20.33
C ILE A 194 -23.74 16.56 -19.83
N ARG A 195 -24.84 16.06 -20.42
CA ARG A 195 -25.48 14.83 -19.95
C ARG A 195 -24.53 13.64 -20.05
N LYS A 196 -23.69 13.59 -21.09
CA LYS A 196 -22.67 12.54 -21.23
C LYS A 196 -21.55 12.69 -20.20
N SER A 197 -21.18 13.92 -19.83
CA SER A 197 -20.21 14.17 -18.76
C SER A 197 -20.70 13.68 -17.39
N ILE A 198 -22.01 13.76 -17.12
CA ILE A 198 -22.61 13.31 -15.85
C ILE A 198 -22.87 11.78 -15.88
N ASP A 199 -23.16 11.20 -17.05
CA ASP A 199 -23.40 9.76 -17.19
C ASP A 199 -22.11 8.91 -17.12
N LEU A 200 -20.98 9.43 -17.63
CA LEU A 200 -19.72 8.70 -17.76
C LEU A 200 -19.06 8.24 -16.43
N PRO A 201 -19.18 8.99 -15.31
CA PRO A 201 -18.66 8.55 -14.04
C PRO A 201 -19.35 7.31 -13.43
N ILE A 202 -20.62 7.01 -13.75
CA ILE A 202 -21.35 5.84 -13.22
C ILE A 202 -20.67 4.51 -13.59
N PRO A 203 -20.41 4.21 -14.88
CA PRO A 203 -19.74 2.98 -15.25
C PRO A 203 -18.30 2.95 -14.69
N THR A 204 -17.65 4.11 -14.59
CA THR A 204 -16.30 4.24 -13.99
C THR A 204 -16.31 3.79 -12.52
N SER A 205 -17.25 4.28 -11.72
CA SER A 205 -17.39 3.90 -10.32
C SER A 205 -17.84 2.45 -10.15
N SER A 206 -18.75 1.97 -11.01
CA SER A 206 -19.23 0.58 -10.96
C SER A 206 -18.10 -0.41 -11.22
N PHE A 207 -17.29 -0.16 -12.25
CA PHE A 207 -16.09 -0.94 -12.51
C PHE A 207 -15.06 -0.79 -11.39
N GLY A 208 -14.94 0.40 -10.81
CA GLY A 208 -14.10 0.68 -9.64
C GLY A 208 -14.38 -0.27 -8.48
N VAL A 209 -15.65 -0.39 -8.08
CA VAL A 209 -16.07 -1.30 -7.01
C VAL A 209 -15.68 -2.75 -7.30
N VAL A 210 -15.89 -3.22 -8.55
CA VAL A 210 -15.50 -4.58 -8.94
C VAL A 210 -14.00 -4.79 -8.77
N ILE A 211 -13.17 -3.85 -9.23
CA ILE A 211 -11.72 -3.95 -9.09
C ILE A 211 -11.29 -3.88 -7.62
N ASP A 212 -11.95 -3.09 -6.78
CA ASP A 212 -11.62 -3.03 -5.35
C ASP A 212 -11.94 -4.34 -4.63
N LEU A 213 -13.05 -5.00 -4.99
CA LEU A 213 -13.36 -6.35 -4.51
C LEU A 213 -12.34 -7.37 -4.98
N VAL A 214 -11.90 -7.31 -6.25
CA VAL A 214 -10.85 -8.19 -6.77
C VAL A 214 -9.54 -7.99 -6.00
N ILE A 215 -9.13 -6.74 -5.80
CA ILE A 215 -7.94 -6.37 -5.04
C ILE A 215 -8.03 -6.88 -3.60
N LEU A 216 -9.20 -6.79 -2.96
CA LEU A 216 -9.41 -7.25 -1.60
C LEU A 216 -9.39 -8.78 -1.47
N VAL A 217 -10.00 -9.52 -2.40
CA VAL A 217 -10.11 -10.99 -2.35
C VAL A 217 -8.79 -11.69 -2.69
N LEU A 218 -8.00 -11.12 -3.59
CA LEU A 218 -6.76 -11.69 -4.09
C LEU A 218 -5.75 -12.06 -2.97
N PRO A 219 -5.40 -11.19 -2.00
CA PRO A 219 -4.51 -11.55 -0.91
C PRO A 219 -5.13 -12.55 0.09
N ILE A 220 -6.46 -12.55 0.29
CA ILE A 220 -7.13 -13.47 1.23
C ILE A 220 -6.96 -14.91 0.77
N THR A 221 -7.26 -15.16 -0.50
CA THR A 221 -7.13 -16.48 -1.11
C THR A 221 -5.68 -16.99 -1.05
N ALA A 222 -4.70 -16.10 -1.25
CA ALA A 222 -3.28 -16.43 -1.12
C ALA A 222 -2.88 -16.77 0.33
N VAL A 223 -3.38 -16.02 1.33
CA VAL A 223 -3.09 -16.28 2.76
C VAL A 223 -3.71 -17.59 3.24
N MET A 224 -4.92 -17.93 2.78
CA MET A 224 -5.57 -19.18 3.17
C MET A 224 -4.79 -20.42 2.70
N GLN A 225 -4.08 -20.31 1.58
CA GLN A 225 -3.29 -21.42 1.01
C GLN A 225 -1.84 -21.45 1.52
N LEU A 226 -1.33 -20.36 2.12
CA LEU A 226 0.10 -20.21 2.39
C LEU A 226 0.37 -19.95 3.87
N GLN A 227 1.12 -20.86 4.52
CA GLN A 227 1.62 -20.72 5.88
C GLN A 227 2.69 -19.61 5.97
N LEU A 228 2.24 -18.36 5.98
CA LEU A 228 3.13 -17.20 6.06
C LEU A 228 3.65 -16.99 7.50
N PRO A 229 4.92 -16.58 7.68
CA PRO A 229 5.44 -16.19 8.98
C PRO A 229 4.66 -14.98 9.53
N THR A 230 4.47 -14.93 10.84
CA THR A 230 3.59 -13.97 11.55
C THR A 230 3.84 -12.51 11.15
N ARG A 231 5.10 -12.15 10.86
CA ARG A 231 5.48 -10.80 10.38
C ARG A 231 4.84 -10.42 9.04
N ARG A 232 4.73 -11.36 8.09
CA ARG A 232 4.05 -11.12 6.80
C ARG A 232 2.53 -11.14 6.98
N LYS A 233 2.03 -11.98 7.89
CA LYS A 233 0.61 -12.07 8.24
C LYS A 233 0.05 -10.73 8.75
N ILE A 234 0.79 -10.03 9.62
CA ILE A 234 0.38 -8.71 10.12
C ILE A 234 0.25 -7.68 8.99
N GLY A 235 1.20 -7.65 8.05
CA GLY A 235 1.13 -6.74 6.89
C GLY A 235 -0.10 -6.99 6.02
N VAL A 236 -0.47 -8.26 5.82
CA VAL A 236 -1.67 -8.60 5.05
C VAL A 236 -2.95 -8.21 5.79
N ILE A 237 -3.02 -8.43 7.12
CA ILE A 237 -4.17 -8.02 7.93
C ILE A 237 -4.37 -6.49 7.88
N LEU A 238 -3.28 -5.71 7.96
CA LEU A 238 -3.37 -4.26 7.87
C LEU A 238 -3.89 -3.80 6.51
N VAL A 239 -3.36 -4.35 5.41
CA VAL A 239 -3.85 -4.05 4.05
C VAL A 239 -5.31 -4.44 3.90
N PHE A 240 -5.73 -5.57 4.48
CA PHE A 240 -7.11 -6.03 4.44
C PHE A 240 -8.06 -5.05 5.16
N MET A 241 -7.71 -4.64 6.38
CA MET A 241 -8.52 -3.69 7.15
C MET A 241 -8.66 -2.34 6.45
N THR A 242 -7.56 -1.80 5.93
CA THR A 242 -7.60 -0.52 5.20
C THR A 242 -8.26 -0.66 3.83
N GLY A 243 -8.12 -1.81 3.18
CA GLY A 243 -8.74 -2.13 1.89
C GLY A 243 -10.25 -2.29 2.00
N SER A 244 -10.76 -2.88 3.10
CA SER A 244 -12.20 -2.95 3.34
C SER A 244 -12.84 -1.57 3.50
N LEU A 245 -12.11 -0.62 4.12
CA LEU A 245 -12.59 0.75 4.24
C LEU A 245 -12.65 1.44 2.87
N ALA A 246 -11.61 1.28 2.03
CA ALA A 246 -11.62 1.79 0.66
C ALA A 246 -12.79 1.22 -0.17
N CYS A 247 -13.08 -0.08 -0.03
CA CYS A 247 -14.22 -0.71 -0.69
C CYS A 247 -15.57 -0.09 -0.28
N ILE A 248 -15.74 0.23 1.01
CA ILE A 248 -16.96 0.89 1.50
C ILE A 248 -17.16 2.24 0.81
N PHE A 249 -16.11 3.08 0.74
CA PHE A 249 -16.19 4.37 0.04
C PHE A 249 -16.47 4.22 -1.45
N SER A 250 -15.89 3.21 -2.10
CA SER A 250 -16.18 2.91 -3.51
C SER A 250 -17.65 2.53 -3.73
N ILE A 251 -18.21 1.69 -2.85
CA ILE A 251 -19.63 1.30 -2.90
C ILE A 251 -20.54 2.51 -2.67
N LEU A 252 -20.20 3.38 -1.70
CA LEU A 252 -20.94 4.61 -1.42
C LEU A 252 -20.92 5.59 -2.61
N ASN A 253 -19.90 5.54 -3.46
CA ASN A 253 -19.76 6.43 -4.61
C ASN A 253 -20.92 6.25 -5.62
N ILE A 254 -21.44 5.03 -5.80
CA ILE A 254 -22.51 4.72 -6.76
C ILE A 254 -23.85 5.40 -6.42
N PRO A 255 -24.43 5.24 -5.21
CA PRO A 255 -25.72 5.87 -4.88
C PRO A 255 -25.64 7.40 -4.91
N PHE A 256 -24.56 8.02 -4.44
CA PHE A 256 -24.42 9.49 -4.51
C PHE A 256 -24.37 9.99 -5.95
N ARG A 257 -23.68 9.29 -6.85
CA ARG A 257 -23.68 9.61 -8.28
C ARG A 257 -25.06 9.40 -8.91
N ASN A 258 -25.79 8.36 -8.50
CA ASN A 258 -27.16 8.14 -8.97
C ASN A 258 -28.11 9.26 -8.53
N ILE A 259 -27.93 9.79 -7.32
CA ILE A 259 -28.69 10.95 -6.82
C ILE A 259 -28.34 12.18 -7.65
N GLU A 260 -27.06 12.46 -7.90
CA GLU A 260 -26.63 13.58 -8.76
C GLU A 260 -27.28 13.53 -10.15
N LEU A 261 -27.38 12.33 -10.73
CA LEU A 261 -28.04 12.13 -12.04
C LEU A 261 -29.54 12.32 -12.03
N ARG A 262 -30.20 12.02 -10.91
CA ARG A 262 -31.64 12.21 -10.77
C ARG A 262 -31.96 13.67 -10.47
N SER A 263 -31.09 14.35 -9.74
CA SER A 263 -31.22 15.75 -9.35
C SER A 263 -30.42 16.67 -10.29
N LEU A 264 -30.65 16.57 -11.61
CA LEU A 264 -29.97 17.43 -12.59
C LEU A 264 -30.17 18.92 -12.32
N GLU A 265 -31.34 19.27 -11.77
CA GLU A 265 -31.70 20.64 -11.38
C GLU A 265 -30.77 21.20 -10.31
N ASP A 266 -30.19 20.34 -9.45
CA ASP A 266 -29.32 20.71 -8.33
C ASP A 266 -27.98 19.97 -8.34
N SER A 267 -27.48 19.68 -9.54
CA SER A 267 -26.25 18.92 -9.75
C SER A 267 -25.03 19.54 -9.04
N ASN A 268 -24.89 20.87 -8.93
CA ASN A 268 -23.74 21.49 -8.25
C ASN A 268 -23.69 21.18 -6.74
N TRP A 269 -24.85 21.11 -6.09
CA TRP A 269 -24.96 20.74 -4.69
C TRP A 269 -24.59 19.27 -4.48
N GLU A 270 -25.20 18.37 -5.26
CA GLU A 270 -24.97 16.93 -5.17
C GLU A 270 -23.55 16.53 -5.58
N ASN A 271 -22.98 17.20 -6.59
CA ASN A 271 -21.61 16.99 -7.04
C ASN A 271 -20.59 17.22 -5.91
N THR A 272 -20.88 18.15 -4.99
CA THR A 272 -20.02 18.41 -3.83
C THR A 272 -19.96 17.19 -2.92
N THR A 273 -21.08 16.53 -2.67
CA THR A 273 -21.14 15.27 -1.91
C THR A 273 -20.37 14.16 -2.61
N VAL A 274 -20.53 14.03 -3.93
CA VAL A 274 -19.79 13.06 -4.76
C VAL A 274 -18.28 13.32 -4.70
N ASN A 275 -17.85 14.58 -4.73
CA ASN A 275 -16.45 14.96 -4.62
C ASN A 275 -15.86 14.63 -3.25
N ILE A 276 -16.62 14.81 -2.16
CA ILE A 276 -16.19 14.41 -0.81
C ILE A 276 -15.89 12.91 -0.80
N VAL A 277 -16.83 12.08 -1.24
CA VAL A 277 -16.69 10.62 -1.22
C VAL A 277 -15.55 10.16 -2.14
N THR A 278 -15.42 10.77 -3.31
CA THR A 278 -14.34 10.50 -4.27
C THR A 278 -12.97 10.84 -3.70
N LEU A 279 -12.80 11.99 -3.06
CA LEU A 279 -11.55 12.37 -2.40
C LEU A 279 -11.22 11.44 -1.23
N LEU A 280 -12.22 11.06 -0.43
CA LEU A 280 -12.04 10.13 0.67
C LEU A 280 -11.59 8.74 0.18
N GLU A 281 -12.20 8.22 -0.88
CA GLU A 281 -11.81 6.96 -1.50
C GLU A 281 -10.34 7.00 -1.94
N MET A 282 -9.93 8.07 -2.64
CA MET A 282 -8.55 8.25 -3.08
C MET A 282 -7.57 8.34 -1.91
N PHE A 283 -7.85 9.17 -0.90
CA PHE A 283 -6.97 9.36 0.24
C PHE A 283 -6.82 8.08 1.06
N ILE A 284 -7.92 7.37 1.32
CA ILE A 284 -7.90 6.10 2.04
C ILE A 284 -7.19 5.03 1.23
N GLY A 285 -7.38 5.00 -0.09
CA GLY A 285 -6.60 4.12 -0.97
C GLY A 285 -5.10 4.38 -0.87
N VAL A 286 -4.67 5.64 -0.86
CA VAL A 286 -3.25 5.99 -0.68
C VAL A 286 -2.73 5.58 0.69
N ILE A 287 -3.50 5.82 1.76
CA ILE A 287 -3.17 5.39 3.12
C ILE A 287 -3.02 3.85 3.17
N CYS A 288 -3.94 3.13 2.55
CA CYS A 288 -3.94 1.67 2.45
C CYS A 288 -2.68 1.15 1.74
N ALA A 289 -2.30 1.75 0.61
CA ALA A 289 -1.06 1.41 -0.09
C ALA A 289 0.20 1.72 0.74
N CYS A 290 0.14 2.70 1.63
CA CYS A 290 1.26 3.08 2.50
C CYS A 290 1.36 2.24 3.79
N ALA A 291 0.27 1.58 4.22
CA ALA A 291 0.21 0.85 5.48
C ALA A 291 1.29 -0.23 5.68
N PRO A 292 1.65 -1.06 4.67
CA PRO A 292 2.74 -2.04 4.82
C PRO A 292 4.10 -1.41 5.13
N SER A 293 4.38 -0.25 4.53
CA SER A 293 5.62 0.48 4.76
C SER A 293 5.65 1.11 6.16
N ALA A 294 4.52 1.65 6.61
CA ALA A 294 4.38 2.17 7.96
C ALA A 294 4.59 1.07 9.03
N ALA A 295 4.01 -0.12 8.83
CA ALA A 295 4.21 -1.26 9.72
C ALA A 295 5.68 -1.72 9.75
N ARG A 296 6.38 -1.68 8.61
CA ARG A 296 7.81 -2.00 8.54
C ARG A 296 8.65 -0.98 9.31
N SER A 297 8.39 0.31 9.11
CA SER A 297 9.08 1.40 9.82
C SER A 297 8.93 1.28 11.34
N TYR A 298 7.69 1.06 11.81
CA TYR A 298 7.41 0.87 13.23
C TYR A 298 8.20 -0.30 13.82
N ASN A 299 8.20 -1.47 13.16
CA ASN A 299 8.95 -2.63 13.63
C ASN A 299 10.47 -2.40 13.63
N TYR A 300 11.00 -1.66 12.65
CA TYR A 300 12.42 -1.31 12.58
C TYR A 300 12.83 -0.41 13.76
N HIS A 301 12.10 0.67 14.01
CA HIS A 301 12.38 1.56 15.13
C HIS A 301 12.17 0.90 16.48
N PHE A 302 11.12 0.07 16.63
CA PHE A 302 10.90 -0.66 17.88
C PHE A 302 12.05 -1.64 18.18
N GLN A 303 12.57 -2.35 17.17
CA GLN A 303 13.72 -3.23 17.32
C GLN A 303 15.01 -2.45 17.64
N HIS A 304 15.26 -1.31 16.97
CA HIS A 304 16.42 -0.48 17.26
C HIS A 304 16.36 0.19 18.64
N ILE A 305 15.21 0.69 19.06
CA ILE A 305 15.03 1.26 20.40
C ILE A 305 15.18 0.18 21.48
N GLY A 306 14.64 -1.03 21.24
CA GLY A 306 14.82 -2.18 22.12
C GLY A 306 16.29 -2.61 22.22
N ALA A 307 17.00 -2.68 21.10
CA ALA A 307 18.43 -3.01 21.07
C ALA A 307 19.28 -1.94 21.76
N VAL A 308 18.97 -0.64 21.58
CA VAL A 308 19.64 0.46 22.27
C VAL A 308 19.35 0.45 23.76
N LYS A 309 18.11 0.17 24.19
CA LYS A 309 17.78 0.00 25.61
C LYS A 309 18.53 -1.18 26.23
N ILE A 310 18.61 -2.34 25.56
CA ILE A 310 19.38 -3.50 26.03
C ILE A 310 20.88 -3.17 26.08
N PHE A 311 21.41 -2.48 25.07
CA PHE A 311 22.81 -2.05 25.04
C PHE A 311 23.14 -1.09 26.19
N ILE A 312 22.31 -0.07 26.44
CA ILE A 312 22.47 0.88 27.56
C ILE A 312 22.35 0.15 28.90
N LEU A 313 21.36 -0.73 29.09
CA LEU A 313 21.21 -1.52 30.33
C LEU A 313 22.39 -2.46 30.57
N SER A 314 22.94 -3.06 29.51
CA SER A 314 24.14 -3.92 29.61
C SER A 314 25.40 -3.14 29.94
N HIS A 315 25.52 -1.89 29.46
CA HIS A 315 26.63 -1.02 29.80
C HIS A 315 26.52 -0.47 31.23
N LEU A 316 25.31 -0.09 31.66
CA LEU A 316 25.04 0.35 33.04
C LEU A 316 25.28 -0.78 34.05
N SER A 317 24.97 -2.02 33.69
CA SER A 317 25.30 -3.21 34.50
C SER A 317 26.81 -3.47 34.57
N LYS A 318 27.58 -3.11 33.55
CA LYS A 318 29.05 -3.24 33.54
C LYS A 318 29.77 -2.08 34.24
N THR A 319 29.16 -0.89 34.27
CA THR A 319 29.64 0.26 35.06
C THR A 319 29.12 0.25 36.51
N GLY A 320 28.45 -0.82 36.92
CA GLY A 320 28.11 -1.10 38.31
C GLY A 320 29.36 -1.29 39.15
N ILE A 321 29.77 -0.18 39.79
CA ILE A 321 30.64 -0.08 40.96
C ILE A 321 30.61 -1.38 41.77
N THR A 322 31.78 -1.97 41.97
CA THR A 322 32.05 -2.97 42.99
C THR A 322 31.71 -2.38 44.36
N SER A 323 30.45 -2.48 44.79
CA SER A 323 30.10 -2.35 46.21
C SER A 323 30.16 -3.75 46.83
N LYS A 324 31.37 -4.11 47.27
CA LYS A 324 31.54 -5.03 48.40
C LYS A 324 30.86 -4.37 49.60
N HIS A 325 29.63 -4.74 49.92
CA HIS A 325 29.11 -4.87 51.29
C HIS A 325 27.61 -5.18 51.27
N SER A 326 27.22 -6.43 51.58
CA SER A 326 26.10 -6.65 52.50
C SER A 326 26.03 -8.12 52.95
N LYS A 327 26.40 -8.32 54.22
CA LYS A 327 25.70 -9.20 55.18
C LYS A 327 25.73 -10.71 54.93
N ALA A 328 26.90 -11.29 55.21
CA ALA A 328 26.99 -12.54 55.95
C ALA A 328 27.10 -12.21 57.44
N SER A 329 25.97 -12.07 58.13
CA SER A 329 25.87 -12.26 59.59
C SER A 329 24.40 -12.38 59.95
N LEU A 330 24.11 -13.30 60.88
CA LEU A 330 22.78 -13.69 61.38
C LEU A 330 22.09 -14.76 60.52
N LEU A 331 22.54 -16.01 60.65
CA LEU A 331 21.73 -17.06 61.27
C LEU A 331 22.59 -18.31 61.56
N SER A 332 22.59 -18.68 62.84
CA SER A 332 22.81 -20.02 63.39
C SER A 332 24.24 -20.58 63.47
N ARG A 333 24.90 -20.16 64.54
CA ARG A 333 25.77 -21.00 65.37
C ARG A 333 24.90 -22.03 66.12
N LYS A 334 24.98 -23.32 65.79
CA LYS A 334 24.87 -24.42 66.78
C LYS A 334 25.30 -25.78 66.22
N ALA A 335 26.26 -26.37 66.93
CA ALA A 335 26.58 -27.80 67.08
C ALA A 335 26.94 -28.58 65.78
N GLY A 336 28.14 -29.14 65.61
CA GLY A 336 29.00 -29.80 66.57
C GLY A 336 28.93 -31.31 66.33
N SER A 337 29.92 -31.88 65.63
CA SER A 337 30.45 -33.26 65.72
C SER A 337 31.17 -33.65 64.41
N GLN A 338 32.49 -33.81 64.50
CA GLN A 338 33.20 -34.90 63.79
C GLN A 338 32.81 -36.23 64.49
N PRO A 339 32.93 -37.43 63.87
CA PRO A 339 34.13 -37.86 63.14
C PRO A 339 33.93 -38.89 61.99
N GLU A 340 35.09 -39.31 61.45
CA GLU A 340 35.44 -40.69 61.06
C GLU A 340 34.97 -41.30 59.72
N TYR A 341 35.98 -41.63 58.91
CA TYR A 341 35.94 -42.63 57.85
C TYR A 341 35.92 -44.04 58.46
N PRO A 342 35.26 -45.00 57.80
CA PRO A 342 35.71 -46.38 57.81
C PRO A 342 36.17 -46.84 56.43
N SER A 343 37.30 -47.54 56.44
CA SER A 343 37.75 -48.47 55.42
C SER A 343 37.04 -49.82 55.56
N ASP A 344 37.16 -50.61 54.47
CA ASP A 344 37.12 -52.08 54.39
C ASP A 344 35.84 -52.80 53.90
N THR A 345 36.02 -53.35 52.68
CA THR A 345 35.80 -54.74 52.21
C THR A 345 34.42 -55.39 52.27
N ASP A 346 33.84 -55.68 51.09
CA ASP A 346 33.62 -57.05 50.54
C ASP A 346 32.56 -56.96 49.40
N VAL A 347 32.85 -57.22 48.10
CA VAL A 347 33.13 -58.48 47.38
C VAL A 347 31.98 -58.81 46.38
N TYR A 348 32.38 -59.23 45.16
CA TYR A 348 31.69 -59.94 44.05
C TYR A 348 31.06 -59.21 42.82
N GLN A 349 31.86 -59.29 41.73
CA GLN A 349 31.59 -59.76 40.34
C GLN A 349 30.65 -59.00 39.36
N GLY A 350 31.21 -58.65 38.18
CA GLY A 350 30.56 -58.05 36.99
C GLY A 350 29.80 -59.07 36.10
N PRO A 351 29.64 -58.88 34.76
CA PRO A 351 30.24 -57.88 33.87
C PRO A 351 29.26 -57.08 32.95
N ASP A 352 29.84 -56.05 32.32
CA ASP A 352 29.59 -55.37 31.03
C ASP A 352 28.30 -55.63 30.21
N TYR A 353 27.67 -54.55 29.72
CA TYR A 353 27.64 -54.16 28.29
C TYR A 353 27.16 -52.71 28.12
N ALA A 354 27.90 -51.95 27.31
CA ALA A 354 27.76 -50.52 27.07
C ALA A 354 26.69 -50.15 26.03
N GLY A 355 25.91 -49.11 26.32
CA GLY A 355 25.07 -48.38 25.37
C GLY A 355 25.72 -47.05 24.93
N ARG A 356 25.48 -46.64 23.68
CA ARG A 356 25.94 -45.36 23.11
C ARG A 356 24.76 -44.58 22.53
N ALA A 357 24.62 -43.32 22.95
CA ALA A 357 23.77 -42.29 22.34
C ALA A 357 24.52 -40.93 22.35
N PRO A 358 24.16 -39.96 21.48
CA PRO A 358 25.15 -39.12 20.80
C PRO A 358 25.36 -37.72 21.42
N ASN A 359 26.56 -37.17 21.17
CA ASN A 359 27.03 -35.88 21.67
C ASN A 359 26.95 -34.79 20.57
N LYS A 360 26.29 -33.65 20.87
CA LYS A 360 26.33 -32.41 20.06
C LYS A 360 27.30 -31.42 20.73
N SER A 361 28.37 -31.02 20.06
CA SER A 361 29.28 -29.96 20.54
C SER A 361 29.14 -28.68 19.72
N ILE A 362 28.91 -27.57 20.41
CA ILE A 362 28.92 -26.19 19.90
C ILE A 362 30.38 -25.68 19.91
N ARG A 363 30.85 -25.05 18.83
CA ARG A 363 32.17 -24.41 18.75
C ARG A 363 32.04 -22.88 18.78
N THR A 364 32.85 -22.23 19.60
CA THR A 364 32.95 -20.76 19.73
C THR A 364 34.33 -20.35 19.24
N PHE A 365 34.42 -19.33 18.37
CA PHE A 365 35.69 -18.79 17.87
C PHE A 365 36.09 -17.54 18.66
N ILE A 366 37.37 -17.45 19.04
CA ILE A 366 37.99 -16.28 19.68
C ILE A 366 38.83 -15.57 18.61
N HIS A 367 38.59 -14.27 18.40
CA HIS A 367 39.40 -13.39 17.56
C HIS A 367 40.55 -12.80 18.39
N SER A 368 41.76 -12.74 17.83
CA SER A 368 42.91 -12.02 18.39
C SER A 368 43.37 -10.92 17.41
N ASP A 369 43.82 -9.80 17.98
CA ASP A 369 44.07 -8.51 17.34
C ASP A 369 45.54 -8.33 16.85
N LYS A 370 45.70 -8.10 15.53
CA LYS A 370 46.77 -7.35 14.81
C LYS A 370 48.24 -7.91 14.81
N PRO A 371 49.16 -7.36 13.99
CA PRO A 371 49.22 -7.43 12.52
C PRO A 371 50.62 -7.83 12.00
N HIS A 372 50.76 -8.42 10.81
CA HIS A 372 51.96 -8.24 9.96
C HIS A 372 51.68 -8.67 8.51
N ASP A 373 52.10 -7.80 7.59
CA ASP A 373 51.80 -7.80 6.16
C ASP A 373 52.71 -8.70 5.32
N LEU A 374 52.06 -9.33 4.33
CA LEU A 374 52.46 -9.54 2.93
C LEU A 374 53.81 -10.22 2.61
N GLU A 375 53.76 -11.50 2.26
CA GLU A 375 54.35 -11.98 1.01
C GLU A 375 53.67 -13.28 0.52
N ASN A 376 53.59 -13.42 -0.80
CA ASN A 376 52.97 -14.50 -1.57
C ASN A 376 53.19 -15.92 -1.03
N ASP A 377 52.13 -16.74 -1.04
CA ASP A 377 52.08 -17.92 -1.92
C ASP A 377 50.80 -18.74 -1.74
N GLY A 378 50.17 -19.06 -2.88
CA GLY A 378 49.45 -20.31 -3.17
C GLY A 378 48.18 -20.65 -2.37
N ILE A 379 47.16 -21.18 -3.06
CA ILE A 379 46.58 -22.52 -2.77
C ILE A 379 45.53 -22.84 -3.84
N HIS A 380 45.82 -23.92 -4.57
CA HIS A 380 44.90 -24.70 -5.39
C HIS A 380 43.77 -25.30 -4.55
N LEU A 381 42.53 -25.24 -5.04
CA LEU A 381 41.42 -26.02 -4.50
C LEU A 381 41.13 -27.22 -5.41
N THR A 382 41.61 -28.40 -5.03
CA THR A 382 41.23 -29.69 -5.62
C THR A 382 40.01 -30.24 -4.90
N PHE A 383 38.99 -30.62 -5.67
CA PHE A 383 37.76 -31.26 -5.19
C PHE A 383 37.93 -32.78 -5.21
N GLU A 384 37.81 -33.43 -4.05
CA GLU A 384 37.82 -34.89 -3.93
C GLU A 384 36.39 -35.38 -3.64
N MET A 385 35.81 -36.14 -4.59
CA MET A 385 34.53 -36.84 -4.42
C MET A 385 34.80 -38.25 -3.89
N GLN A 386 34.29 -38.56 -2.71
CA GLN A 386 34.44 -39.87 -2.07
C GLN A 386 33.22 -40.75 -2.42
N ASN A 387 33.43 -41.72 -3.32
CA ASN A 387 32.44 -42.76 -3.65
C ASN A 387 32.59 -43.96 -2.73
N HIS A 388 31.48 -44.42 -2.15
CA HIS A 388 31.38 -45.66 -1.37
C HIS A 388 31.18 -46.86 -2.31
N SER A 389 32.00 -47.89 -2.13
CA SER A 389 31.87 -49.21 -2.76
C SER A 389 31.58 -50.29 -1.71
N THR A 390 30.69 -51.23 -2.06
CA THR A 390 30.58 -52.59 -1.48
C THR A 390 30.09 -53.58 -2.58
N PRO A 391 30.34 -54.90 -2.47
CA PRO A 391 30.78 -55.70 -3.62
C PRO A 391 29.94 -56.95 -3.97
N ALA A 392 30.32 -57.54 -5.12
CA ALA A 392 30.33 -58.95 -5.55
C ALA A 392 29.03 -59.69 -5.94
N ASN A 393 28.95 -60.16 -7.20
CA ASN A 393 29.04 -61.59 -7.54
C ASN A 393 29.10 -61.92 -9.06
N HIS A 394 30.15 -62.68 -9.41
CA HIS A 394 30.32 -63.81 -10.35
C HIS A 394 29.97 -63.83 -11.87
N SER A 395 30.95 -64.42 -12.60
CA SER A 395 30.94 -65.24 -13.84
C SER A 395 30.54 -64.57 -15.17
N GLU A 396 31.14 -64.79 -16.35
CA GLU A 396 32.14 -65.74 -16.87
C GLU A 396 32.54 -65.30 -18.32
N HIS A 397 33.68 -65.83 -18.81
CA HIS A 397 34.11 -66.05 -20.21
C HIS A 397 34.31 -64.92 -21.26
N GLU A 398 35.60 -64.61 -21.49
CA GLU A 398 36.41 -64.85 -22.72
C GLU A 398 35.98 -64.40 -24.14
N THR A 399 37.03 -63.88 -24.83
CA THR A 399 37.33 -63.78 -26.27
C THR A 399 37.06 -62.48 -27.06
N LEU A 400 38.18 -61.96 -27.59
CA LEU A 400 38.33 -60.91 -28.59
C LEU A 400 37.70 -61.32 -29.95
N SER A 401 37.00 -60.39 -30.61
CA SER A 401 37.33 -59.97 -31.98
C SER A 401 36.54 -58.72 -32.38
N SER A 402 37.24 -57.82 -33.05
CA SER A 402 36.80 -56.54 -33.60
C SER A 402 35.94 -56.67 -34.85
N LEU A 403 34.89 -55.85 -34.98
CA LEU A 403 34.73 -54.86 -36.06
C LEU A 403 33.34 -54.17 -35.99
N GLU A 404 33.40 -52.84 -35.94
CA GLU A 404 32.35 -51.81 -36.10
C GLU A 404 31.64 -51.83 -37.48
N PRO A 405 30.67 -50.92 -37.77
CA PRO A 405 29.70 -50.23 -36.92
C PRO A 405 28.27 -50.24 -37.55
N VAL A 406 27.27 -49.70 -36.84
CA VAL A 406 26.27 -48.67 -37.29
C VAL A 406 25.17 -48.62 -36.20
N VAL A 407 24.74 -47.39 -35.85
CA VAL A 407 23.38 -46.95 -35.46
C VAL A 407 23.37 -45.94 -34.28
N THR A 408 22.75 -44.81 -34.61
CA THR A 408 22.16 -43.71 -33.81
C THR A 408 21.84 -43.89 -32.32
N ARG A 409 21.98 -42.79 -31.55
CA ARG A 409 20.98 -42.22 -30.59
C ARG A 409 21.51 -40.85 -30.11
N ARG A 410 20.69 -39.79 -30.18
CA ARG A 410 19.78 -39.22 -29.14
C ARG A 410 20.51 -38.45 -28.05
#